data_AF-A0A9P4WGF8-F1
#
_entry.id   AF-A0A9P4WGF8-F1
#
_cell.length_a   1.000
_cell.length_b   1.000
_cell.length_c   1.000
_cell.angle_alpha   90.00
_cell.angle_beta   90.00
_cell.angle_gamma   90.00
#
_symmetry.space_group_name_H-M   'P 1'
#
loop_
_entity.id
_entity.type
_entity.pdbx_description
1 polymer ?
#
loop_
_entity_poly.entity_id
_entity_poly.type
_entity_poly.pdbx_seq_one_letter_code
_entity_poly.pdbx_strand_id
1 'polypeptide(L)'
;MSAYEQDQLVTKTSVILSKPDDWEKWLFVRKDTADRDGLWPYVDPGLSKEKLRKLQDEKPQEKPVWKFKKTQVSEEEQEDIDIEDLSAEEISVYNVWAR
;
A
#
# COMPACT_ATOMS: atom_id res chain seq x y z
N MET A 1 38.49 8.72 22.33
CA MET A 1 37.13 8.44 21.83
C MET A 1 37.18 8.71 20.35
N SER A 2 37.02 7.70 19.52
CA SER A 2 37.40 7.77 18.12
C SER A 2 36.21 7.56 17.22
N ALA A 3 36.25 8.23 16.06
CA ALA A 3 35.13 8.47 15.15
C ALA A 3 34.38 7.21 14.66
N TYR A 4 34.94 6.02 14.90
CA TYR A 4 34.39 4.73 14.52
C TYR A 4 33.23 4.26 15.41
N GLU A 5 33.02 4.82 16.60
CA GLU A 5 31.89 4.43 17.47
C GLU A 5 30.55 5.05 17.05
N GLN A 6 30.55 6.12 16.23
CA GLN A 6 29.30 6.74 15.74
C GLN A 6 28.74 6.08 14.48
N ASP A 7 29.53 5.26 13.77
CA ASP A 7 29.09 4.54 12.57
C ASP A 7 28.28 3.26 12.89
N GLN A 8 28.08 2.94 14.17
CA GLN A 8 27.44 1.69 14.61
C GLN A 8 25.90 1.74 14.61
N LEU A 9 25.30 2.85 14.18
CA LEU A 9 23.84 3.04 14.12
C LEU A 9 23.27 2.87 12.70
N VAL A 10 24.05 2.32 11.76
CA VAL A 10 23.53 1.81 10.48
C VAL A 10 22.97 0.41 10.71
N THR A 11 21.80 0.32 11.33
CA THR A 11 20.99 -0.91 11.25
C THR A 11 20.40 -0.99 9.84
N LYS A 12 20.29 -2.20 9.27
CA LYS A 12 19.85 -2.55 7.89
C LYS A 12 18.53 -1.91 7.40
N THR A 13 17.90 -1.05 8.19
CA THR A 13 16.53 -0.54 8.04
C THR A 13 16.42 0.98 8.11
N SER A 14 17.38 1.71 8.69
CA SER A 14 17.28 3.18 8.81
C SER A 14 18.63 3.87 8.87
N VAL A 15 18.80 4.89 8.03
CA VAL A 15 19.95 5.81 8.04
C VAL A 15 19.46 7.17 8.52
N ILE A 16 20.10 7.72 9.55
CA ILE A 16 19.83 9.07 10.04
C ILE A 16 20.64 10.04 9.17
N LEU A 17 19.96 10.87 8.39
CA LEU A 17 20.58 11.87 7.53
C LEU A 17 20.92 13.12 8.34
N SER A 18 22.06 13.09 9.04
CA SER A 18 22.54 14.20 9.86
C SER A 18 23.52 15.09 9.10
N LYS A 19 24.28 14.49 8.18
CA LYS A 19 25.33 15.12 7.38
C LYS A 19 25.08 14.89 5.89
N PRO A 20 25.61 15.75 5.01
CA PRO A 20 25.55 15.54 3.56
C PRO A 20 26.18 14.21 3.12
N ASP A 21 27.20 13.72 3.82
CA ASP A 21 27.85 12.44 3.51
C ASP A 21 26.95 11.22 3.80
N ASP A 22 25.95 11.36 4.67
CA ASP A 22 25.03 10.27 5.04
C ASP A 22 24.09 9.91 3.86
N TRP A 23 23.94 10.81 2.88
CA TRP A 23 23.10 10.60 1.71
C TRP A 23 23.60 9.47 0.82
N GLU A 24 24.92 9.29 0.70
CA GLU A 24 25.50 8.19 -0.08
C GLU A 24 25.18 6.84 0.55
N LYS A 25 25.30 6.75 1.88
CA LYS A 25 24.93 5.56 2.67
C LYS A 25 23.44 5.24 2.53
N TRP A 26 22.57 6.25 2.58
CA TRP A 26 21.13 6.08 2.38
C TRP A 26 20.79 5.61 0.97
N LEU A 27 21.46 6.15 -0.04
CA LEU A 27 21.23 5.80 -1.45
C LEU A 27 21.62 4.34 -1.71
N PHE A 28 22.69 3.85 -1.09
CA PHE A 28 23.09 2.44 -1.15
C PHE A 28 22.02 1.51 -0.54
N VAL A 29 21.49 1.84 0.65
CA VAL A 29 20.41 1.05 1.28
C VAL A 29 19.15 1.04 0.41
N ARG A 30 18.82 2.18 -0.21
CA ARG A 30 17.62 2.29 -1.03
C ARG A 30 17.79 1.62 -2.40
N LYS A 31 19.02 1.50 -2.89
CA LYS A 31 19.34 0.81 -4.14
C LYS A 31 18.85 -0.62 -4.17
N ASP A 32 19.23 -1.43 -3.18
CA ASP A 32 18.83 -2.85 -3.14
C ASP A 32 17.30 -3.03 -3.16
N THR A 33 16.59 -2.13 -2.47
CA THR A 33 15.11 -2.14 -2.45
C THR A 33 14.54 -1.74 -3.82
N ALA A 34 15.08 -0.68 -4.42
CA ALA A 34 14.65 -0.19 -5.72
C ALA A 34 15.02 -1.15 -6.87
N ASP A 35 16.13 -1.87 -6.78
CA ASP A 35 16.53 -2.90 -7.73
C ASP A 35 15.56 -4.08 -7.67
N ARG A 36 15.19 -4.54 -6.47
CA ARG A 36 14.19 -5.61 -6.27
C ARG A 36 12.83 -5.24 -6.84
N ASP A 37 12.42 -4.00 -6.66
CA ASP A 37 11.12 -3.50 -7.12
C ASP A 37 11.17 -3.04 -8.60
N GLY A 38 12.33 -3.18 -9.28
CA GLY A 38 12.52 -2.78 -10.68
C GLY A 38 12.48 -1.28 -10.93
N LEU A 39 12.60 -0.46 -9.88
CA LEU A 39 12.51 1.00 -9.88
C LEU A 39 13.85 1.68 -10.09
N TRP A 40 14.98 1.01 -9.83
CA TRP A 40 16.31 1.61 -9.94
C TRP A 40 16.62 2.26 -11.30
N PRO A 41 16.26 1.66 -12.45
CA PRO A 41 16.52 2.26 -13.78
C PRO A 41 15.83 3.62 -14.03
N TYR A 42 14.91 4.03 -13.15
CA TYR A 42 14.19 5.30 -13.24
C TYR A 42 14.80 6.38 -12.33
N VAL A 43 15.61 6.01 -11.33
CA VAL A 43 16.09 6.92 -10.27
C VAL A 43 17.61 6.93 -10.09
N ASP A 44 18.35 6.14 -10.88
CA ASP A 44 19.81 6.04 -10.78
C ASP A 44 20.52 7.40 -10.98
N PRO A 45 21.15 7.97 -9.94
CA PRO A 45 21.82 9.27 -10.04
C PRO A 45 23.12 9.22 -10.88
N GLY A 46 23.65 8.03 -11.17
CA GLY A 46 24.81 7.84 -12.05
C GLY A 46 24.46 7.95 -13.54
N LEU A 47 23.18 7.93 -13.90
CA LEU A 47 22.71 8.06 -15.28
C LEU A 47 22.27 9.50 -15.57
N SER A 48 22.54 9.96 -16.80
CA SER A 48 21.96 11.22 -17.26
C SER A 48 20.45 11.08 -17.43
N LYS A 49 19.71 12.18 -17.25
CA LYS A 49 18.23 12.20 -17.36
C LYS A 49 17.69 11.59 -18.65
N GLU A 50 18.46 11.64 -19.73
CA GLU A 50 18.11 11.10 -21.04
C GLU A 50 18.21 9.57 -21.11
N LYS A 51 19.09 8.98 -20.28
CA LYS A 51 19.32 7.53 -20.21
C LYS A 51 18.43 6.83 -19.17
N LEU A 52 17.85 7.60 -18.24
CA LEU A 52 16.86 7.07 -17.30
C LEU A 52 15.64 6.57 -18.06
N ARG A 53 15.11 5.42 -17.62
CA ARG A 53 13.82 4.96 -18.14
C ARG A 53 12.78 6.03 -17.81
N LYS A 54 11.97 6.37 -18.80
CA LYS A 54 10.81 7.24 -18.60
C LYS A 54 9.69 6.36 -18.07
N LEU A 55 9.07 6.78 -16.98
CA LEU A 55 7.77 6.23 -16.60
C LEU A 55 6.86 6.53 -17.80
N GLN A 56 6.39 5.48 -18.48
CA GLN A 56 5.42 5.71 -19.54
C GLN A 56 4.17 6.28 -18.86
N ASP A 57 3.70 7.42 -19.34
CA ASP A 57 2.43 8.03 -18.94
C ASP A 57 1.23 7.20 -19.47
N GLU A 58 1.34 5.86 -19.50
CA GLU A 58 0.18 5.02 -19.73
C GLU A 58 -0.74 5.20 -18.53
N LYS A 59 -1.69 6.11 -18.71
CA LYS A 59 -2.87 6.24 -17.86
C LYS A 59 -3.39 4.82 -17.66
N PRO A 60 -3.50 4.32 -16.41
CA PRO A 60 -3.97 2.96 -16.17
C PRO A 60 -5.26 2.77 -16.96
N GLN A 61 -5.33 1.69 -17.75
CA GLN A 61 -6.51 1.41 -18.56
C GLN A 61 -7.74 1.50 -17.64
N GLU A 62 -8.67 2.39 -17.98
CA GLU A 62 -9.89 2.56 -17.21
C GLU A 62 -10.61 1.20 -17.19
N LYS A 63 -10.56 0.53 -16.03
CA LYS A 63 -11.28 -0.72 -15.87
C LYS A 63 -12.75 -0.43 -16.13
N PRO A 64 -13.44 -1.22 -16.97
CA PRO A 64 -14.86 -1.01 -17.16
C PRO A 64 -15.52 -1.08 -15.78
N VAL A 65 -16.34 -0.07 -15.47
CA VAL A 65 -17.17 -0.09 -14.25
C VAL A 65 -17.96 -1.38 -14.30
N TRP A 66 -17.68 -2.29 -13.37
CA TRP A 66 -18.41 -3.54 -13.24
C TRP A 66 -19.87 -3.20 -13.01
N LYS A 67 -20.69 -3.32 -14.06
CA LYS A 67 -22.13 -3.13 -13.93
C LYS A 67 -22.65 -4.38 -13.26
N PHE A 68 -22.96 -4.27 -11.97
CA PHE A 68 -23.83 -5.24 -11.32
C PHE A 68 -25.12 -5.28 -12.14
N LYS A 69 -25.30 -6.36 -12.91
CA LYS A 69 -26.62 -6.68 -13.42
C LYS A 69 -27.44 -6.94 -12.17
N LYS A 70 -28.36 -6.02 -11.84
CA LYS A 70 -29.44 -6.37 -10.94
C LYS A 70 -30.16 -7.51 -11.65
N THR A 71 -29.93 -8.75 -11.23
CA THR A 71 -30.86 -9.83 -11.56
C THR A 71 -32.21 -9.30 -11.12
N GLN A 72 -33.08 -9.01 -12.09
CA GLN A 72 -34.46 -8.71 -11.78
C GLN A 72 -35.01 -10.03 -11.28
N VAL A 73 -34.98 -10.20 -9.97
CA VAL A 73 -35.68 -11.26 -9.24
C VAL A 73 -37.10 -11.21 -9.79
N SER A 74 -37.53 -12.28 -10.47
CA SER A 74 -38.90 -12.37 -10.98
C SER A 74 -39.86 -12.20 -9.81
N GLU A 75 -41.05 -11.66 -10.07
CA GLU A 75 -42.10 -11.44 -9.07
C GLU A 75 -42.47 -12.73 -8.29
N GLU A 76 -42.15 -13.89 -8.86
CA GLU A 76 -42.28 -15.23 -8.25
C GLU A 76 -41.21 -15.58 -7.20
N GLU A 77 -40.05 -14.93 -7.21
CA GLU A 77 -38.98 -15.06 -6.20
C GLU A 77 -39.05 -13.96 -5.12
N GLN A 78 -40.01 -13.03 -5.25
CA GLN A 78 -40.41 -12.11 -4.18
C GLN A 78 -41.40 -12.79 -3.22
N GLU A 79 -41.22 -14.08 -2.94
CA GLU A 79 -41.75 -14.60 -1.68
C GLU A 79 -41.13 -13.73 -0.60
N ASP A 80 -41.99 -13.02 0.15
CA ASP A 80 -41.62 -12.10 1.20
C ASP A 80 -40.52 -12.76 2.04
N ILE A 81 -39.30 -12.23 1.95
CA ILE A 81 -38.23 -12.62 2.86
C ILE A 81 -38.72 -12.11 4.22
N ASP A 82 -39.40 -12.97 4.97
CA ASP A 82 -39.84 -12.68 6.33
C ASP A 82 -38.57 -12.59 7.17
N ILE A 83 -38.05 -11.36 7.28
CA ILE A 83 -36.96 -11.04 8.18
C ILE A 83 -37.58 -11.15 9.58
N GLU A 84 -37.33 -12.26 10.25
CA GLU A 84 -37.75 -12.46 11.63
C GLU A 84 -37.19 -11.31 12.48
N ASP A 85 -38.07 -10.48 13.02
CA ASP A 85 -37.70 -9.44 13.98
C ASP A 85 -37.03 -10.13 15.17
N LEU A 86 -35.76 -9.79 15.43
CA LEU A 86 -35.01 -10.36 16.55
C LEU A 86 -35.81 -10.23 17.85
N SER A 87 -35.88 -11.31 18.62
CA SER A 87 -36.59 -11.30 19.89
C SER A 87 -35.95 -10.30 20.87
N ALA A 88 -36.74 -9.81 21.83
CA ALA A 88 -36.25 -8.87 22.85
C ALA A 88 -35.05 -9.42 23.65
N GLU A 89 -34.96 -10.74 23.76
CA GLU A 89 -33.86 -11.44 24.43
C GLU A 89 -32.57 -11.36 23.59
N GLU A 90 -32.65 -11.59 22.28
CA GLU A 90 -31.52 -11.50 21.35
C GLU A 90 -31.01 -10.06 21.20
N ILE A 91 -31.92 -9.09 21.19
CA ILE A 91 -31.58 -7.66 21.19
C ILE A 91 -30.80 -7.29 22.46
N SER A 92 -31.13 -7.89 23.61
CA SER A 92 -30.43 -7.61 24.86
C SER A 92 -28.98 -8.10 24.83
N VAL A 93 -28.72 -9.28 24.26
CA VAL A 93 -27.38 -9.84 24.11
C VAL A 93 -26.53 -8.96 23.20
N TYR A 94 -27.11 -8.48 22.10
CA TYR A 94 -26.42 -7.58 21.19
C TYR A 94 -26.05 -6.24 21.86
N ASN A 95 -26.96 -5.66 22.63
CA ASN A 95 -26.71 -4.40 23.35
C ASN A 95 -25.65 -4.54 24.46
N VAL A 96 -25.51 -5.73 25.06
CA VAL A 96 -24.45 -6.03 26.03
C VAL A 96 -23.08 -6.11 25.34
N TRP A 97 -23.03 -6.61 24.11
CA TRP A 97 -21.79 -6.72 23.32
C TRP A 97 -21.36 -5.40 22.69
N ALA A 98 -22.31 -4.50 22.41
CA ALA A 98 -22.06 -3.19 21.80
C ALA A 98 -21.62 -2.09 22.80
N ARG A 99 -21.31 -2.46 24.06
CA ARG A 99 -20.88 -1.53 25.13
C ARG A 99 -19.38 -1.60 25.39
#